data_AF-A0A800FB10-F1
#
_entry.id   AF-A0A800FB10-F1
#
_cell.length_a   1.000
_cell.length_b   1.000
_cell.length_c   1.000
_cell.angle_alpha   90.00
_cell.angle_beta   90.00
_cell.angle_gamma   90.00
#
_symmetry.space_group_name_H-M   'P 1'
#
loop_
_entity.id
_entity.type
_entity.pdbx_description
1 polymer ?
#
loop_
_entity_poly.entity_id
_entity_poly.type
_entity_poly.pdbx_seq_one_letter_code
_entity_poly.pdbx_strand_id
1 'polypeptide(L)'
;MSKRNIHPRKVCVGGSRGNRVVGHGDRLTVRAIKKSIDGALGSHGAWLLEPYDDLPTSTGLNTTSPEDIRETARLAMENGYQLNVHAIGDRANRETLDIFEEAYSAQGDGDYRWRVEHAQHLHPDDIPRFGALGVIASMQGVHATSDGP
;
A
#
# COMPACT_ATOMS: atom_id res chain seq x y z
N MET A 1 35.30 -0.75 6.02
CA MET A 1 34.23 -0.97 7.02
C MET A 1 33.65 0.39 7.41
N SER A 2 32.57 0.81 6.74
CA SER A 2 31.94 2.13 6.96
C SER A 2 30.88 2.01 8.07
N LYS A 3 31.00 2.81 9.12
CA LYS A 3 30.06 2.86 10.24
C LYS A 3 28.77 3.53 9.75
N ARG A 4 27.68 2.78 9.66
CA ARG A 4 26.34 3.33 9.44
C ARG A 4 25.94 4.16 10.66
N ASN A 5 25.79 5.47 10.45
CA ASN A 5 25.26 6.41 11.43
C ASN A 5 23.80 6.05 11.71
N ILE A 6 23.56 5.34 12.82
CA ILE A 6 22.22 5.12 13.35
C ILE A 6 21.77 6.46 13.93
N HIS A 7 20.96 7.20 13.17
CA HIS A 7 20.30 8.39 13.68
C HIS A 7 19.39 7.97 14.86
N PRO A 8 19.49 8.63 16.03
CA PRO A 8 18.64 8.31 17.15
C PRO A 8 17.18 8.58 16.78
N ARG A 9 16.33 7.54 16.88
CA ARG A 9 14.89 7.68 16.72
C ARG A 9 14.39 8.60 17.82
N LYS A 10 14.15 9.88 17.50
CA LYS A 10 13.34 10.75 18.36
C LYS A 10 11.96 10.12 18.46
N VAL A 11 11.68 9.49 19.60
CA VAL A 11 10.31 9.20 20.01
C VAL A 11 9.69 10.56 20.30
N CYS A 12 8.89 11.06 19.38
CA CYS A 12 8.08 12.26 19.61
C CYS A 12 7.02 11.90 20.65
N VAL A 13 7.31 12.20 21.92
CA VAL A 13 6.33 12.17 23.01
C VAL A 13 5.71 13.56 23.12
N GLY A 14 4.39 13.64 22.86
CA GLY A 14 3.52 14.71 23.34
C GLY A 14 3.22 15.86 22.37
N GLY A 15 1.93 16.02 22.03
CA GLY A 15 1.38 17.20 21.37
C GLY A 15 0.13 16.88 20.56
N SER A 16 -1.05 16.97 21.18
CA SER A 16 -2.37 16.60 20.63
C SER A 16 -2.74 17.26 19.30
N ARG A 17 -2.95 16.45 18.24
CA ARG A 17 -3.87 16.68 17.10
C ARG A 17 -4.53 15.36 16.67
N GLY A 18 -5.48 14.91 17.49
CA GLY A 18 -6.51 13.93 17.13
C GLY A 18 -6.21 12.48 17.47
N ASN A 19 -5.60 11.72 16.55
CA ASN A 19 -5.78 10.26 16.52
C ASN A 19 -4.48 9.44 16.44
N ARG A 20 -3.31 10.09 16.33
CA ARG A 20 -2.03 9.39 16.18
C ARG A 20 -1.47 9.00 17.53
N VAL A 21 -1.29 7.71 17.75
CA VAL A 21 -0.74 7.14 18.99
C VAL A 21 0.47 6.29 18.61
N VAL A 22 1.61 6.44 19.29
CA VAL A 22 2.80 5.63 19.03
C VAL A 22 3.33 5.11 20.37
N GLY A 23 3.44 3.78 20.50
CA GLY A 23 4.00 3.14 21.68
C GLY A 23 3.18 3.33 22.97
N HIS A 24 1.86 3.49 22.90
CA HIS A 24 1.05 3.60 24.10
C HIS A 24 1.08 2.28 24.88
N GLY A 25 1.49 2.37 26.15
CA GLY A 25 1.74 1.21 27.01
C GLY A 25 2.74 0.21 26.41
N ASP A 26 3.69 0.68 25.61
CA ASP A 26 4.71 -0.11 24.90
C ASP A 26 4.17 -1.16 23.92
N ARG A 27 2.86 -1.13 23.60
CA ARG A 27 2.21 -2.16 22.77
C ARG A 27 1.35 -1.60 21.65
N LEU A 28 0.73 -0.43 21.84
CA LEU A 28 -0.23 0.11 20.89
C LEU A 28 0.38 1.22 20.03
N THR A 29 0.24 1.08 18.70
CA THR A 29 0.53 2.14 17.74
C THR A 29 -0.64 2.30 16.78
N VAL A 30 -1.22 3.50 16.76
CA VAL A 30 -2.22 3.97 15.80
C VAL A 30 -1.52 4.98 14.88
N ARG A 31 -1.01 4.48 13.74
CA ARG A 31 -0.24 5.27 12.77
C ARG A 31 -0.44 4.79 11.33
N ALA A 32 -1.53 4.09 11.05
CA ALA A 32 -1.78 3.54 9.73
C ALA A 32 -3.24 3.74 9.32
N ILE A 33 -3.44 4.06 8.05
CA ILE A 33 -4.73 4.11 7.38
C ILE A 33 -4.79 2.90 6.44
N LYS A 34 -5.93 2.20 6.42
CA LYS A 34 -6.19 1.09 5.49
C LYS A 34 -7.24 1.52 4.47
N LYS A 35 -6.96 1.27 3.19
CA LYS A 35 -7.89 1.41 2.07
C LYS A 35 -7.90 0.12 1.23
N SER A 36 -8.88 -0.01 0.35
CA SER A 36 -8.95 -1.09 -0.65
C SER A 36 -9.26 -0.49 -2.01
N ILE A 37 -8.42 -0.74 -3.00
CA ILE A 37 -8.64 -0.22 -4.36
C ILE A 37 -9.47 -1.18 -5.20
N ASP A 38 -9.45 -2.49 -4.93
CA ASP A 38 -10.21 -3.51 -5.63
C ASP A 38 -10.79 -4.60 -4.70
N GLY A 39 -11.49 -5.56 -5.31
CA GLY A 39 -12.06 -6.73 -4.64
C GLY A 39 -11.09 -7.91 -4.57
N ALA A 40 -11.63 -9.13 -4.66
CA ALA A 40 -10.86 -10.37 -4.65
C ALA A 40 -10.92 -11.09 -6.00
N LEU A 41 -9.92 -11.93 -6.27
CA LEU A 41 -9.83 -12.67 -7.52
C LEU A 41 -11.02 -13.63 -7.71
N GLY A 42 -11.33 -14.44 -6.70
CA GLY A 42 -12.39 -15.46 -6.79
C GLY A 42 -13.81 -14.93 -6.96
N SER A 43 -14.06 -13.64 -6.69
CA SER A 43 -15.35 -12.99 -6.93
C SER A 43 -15.34 -12.12 -8.19
N HIS A 44 -14.31 -12.26 -9.04
CA HIS A 44 -14.05 -11.40 -10.21
C HIS A 44 -14.00 -9.90 -9.86
N GLY A 45 -13.59 -9.60 -8.63
CA GLY A 45 -13.54 -8.25 -8.08
C GLY A 45 -12.17 -7.61 -8.14
N ALA A 46 -11.10 -8.39 -8.30
CA ALA A 46 -9.76 -7.85 -8.49
C ALA A 46 -9.69 -7.06 -9.80
N TRP A 47 -9.04 -5.90 -9.78
CA TRP A 47 -9.04 -4.99 -10.92
C TRP A 47 -7.83 -5.24 -11.80
N LEU A 48 -8.10 -5.76 -13.00
CA LEU A 48 -7.10 -6.27 -13.93
C LEU A 48 -6.82 -5.30 -15.09
N LEU A 49 -5.63 -5.41 -15.70
CA LEU A 49 -5.28 -4.72 -16.94
C LEU A 49 -6.02 -5.32 -18.14
N GLU A 50 -6.12 -6.65 -18.17
CA GLU A 50 -6.80 -7.45 -19.19
C GLU A 50 -8.04 -8.14 -18.62
N PRO A 51 -9.01 -8.57 -19.46
CA PRO A 51 -10.18 -9.29 -18.97
C PRO A 51 -9.80 -10.61 -18.29
N TYR A 52 -10.67 -11.08 -17.39
CA TYR A 52 -10.52 -12.41 -16.80
C TYR A 52 -10.63 -13.50 -17.87
N ASP A 53 -9.79 -14.54 -17.79
CA ASP A 53 -9.82 -15.68 -18.71
C ASP A 53 -11.17 -16.42 -18.69
N ASP A 54 -11.75 -16.59 -17.50
CA ASP A 54 -13.03 -17.27 -17.27
C ASP A 54 -14.25 -16.34 -17.29
N LEU A 55 -14.02 -15.02 -17.36
CA LEU A 55 -15.05 -14.00 -17.52
C LEU A 55 -14.58 -12.87 -18.47
N PRO A 56 -14.50 -13.11 -19.80
CA PRO A 56 -13.88 -12.17 -20.75
C PRO A 56 -14.60 -10.83 -20.91
N THR A 57 -15.79 -10.68 -20.34
CA THR A 57 -16.57 -9.44 -20.36
C THR A 57 -16.21 -8.49 -19.21
N SER A 58 -15.35 -8.92 -18.28
CA SER A 58 -15.00 -8.17 -17.07
C SER A 58 -13.49 -8.06 -16.92
N THR A 59 -13.02 -6.89 -16.48
CA THR A 59 -11.66 -6.65 -15.96
C THR A 59 -11.71 -6.45 -14.44
N GLY A 60 -12.82 -6.80 -13.80
CA GLY A 60 -13.11 -6.47 -12.41
C GLY A 60 -13.48 -5.00 -12.25
N LEU A 61 -13.25 -4.46 -11.06
CA LEU A 61 -13.66 -3.12 -10.69
C LEU A 61 -12.82 -2.56 -9.54
N ASN A 62 -12.74 -1.23 -9.49
CA ASN A 62 -12.25 -0.57 -8.31
C ASN A 62 -13.35 -0.47 -7.23
N THR A 63 -13.02 -0.74 -5.97
CA THR A 63 -13.94 -0.60 -4.83
C THR A 63 -13.90 0.79 -4.20
N THR A 64 -12.78 1.49 -4.37
CA THR A 64 -12.59 2.89 -3.98
C THR A 64 -11.97 3.61 -5.18
N SER A 65 -12.34 4.87 -5.42
CA SER A 65 -11.77 5.62 -6.53
C SER A 65 -10.27 5.87 -6.29
N PRO A 66 -9.42 5.85 -7.34
CA PRO A 66 -8.03 6.27 -7.23
C PRO A 66 -7.88 7.68 -6.61
N GLU A 67 -8.83 8.58 -6.90
CA GLU A 67 -8.84 9.94 -6.35
C GLU A 67 -9.01 9.99 -4.82
N ASP A 68 -9.89 9.16 -4.25
CA ASP A 68 -10.04 9.07 -2.80
C ASP A 68 -8.75 8.53 -2.13
N ILE A 69 -8.07 7.60 -2.79
CA ILE A 69 -6.79 7.07 -2.31
C ILE A 69 -5.69 8.12 -2.44
N ARG A 70 -5.64 8.92 -3.51
CA ARG A 70 -4.71 10.07 -3.64
C ARG A 70 -4.92 11.09 -2.54
N GLU A 71 -6.15 11.47 -2.27
CA GLU A 71 -6.45 12.42 -1.20
C GLU A 71 -6.07 11.84 0.17
N THR A 72 -6.33 10.55 0.38
CA THR A 72 -5.88 9.84 1.59
C THR A 72 -4.36 9.81 1.70
N ALA A 73 -3.64 9.59 0.59
CA ALA A 73 -2.19 9.60 0.53
C ALA A 73 -1.61 10.97 0.89
N ARG A 74 -2.16 12.05 0.32
CA ARG A 74 -1.79 13.44 0.66
C ARG A 74 -1.95 13.71 2.15
N LEU A 75 -3.14 13.40 2.71
CA LEU A 75 -3.42 13.56 4.13
C LEU A 75 -2.51 12.69 5.02
N ALA A 76 -2.20 11.47 4.60
CA ALA A 76 -1.32 10.57 5.32
C ALA A 76 0.12 11.12 5.38
N MET A 77 0.63 11.66 4.27
CA MET A 77 1.95 12.30 4.21
C MET A 77 2.02 13.52 5.14
N GLU A 78 1.06 14.44 5.02
CA GLU A 78 0.98 15.67 5.83
C GLU A 78 0.96 15.40 7.34
N ASN A 79 0.38 14.27 7.75
CA ASN A 79 0.19 13.92 9.15
C ASN A 79 1.14 12.81 9.64
N GLY A 80 2.04 12.32 8.78
CA GLY A 80 3.03 11.28 9.09
C GLY A 80 2.43 9.90 9.41
N TYR A 81 1.32 9.56 8.76
CA TYR A 81 0.70 8.23 8.80
C TYR A 81 1.29 7.31 7.71
N GLN A 82 1.17 6.00 7.96
CA GLN A 82 1.34 4.99 6.92
C GLN A 82 0.02 4.85 6.15
N LEU A 83 0.10 4.72 4.83
CA LEU A 83 -1.02 4.26 4.02
C LEU A 83 -0.77 2.81 3.61
N ASN A 84 -1.78 1.97 3.83
CA ASN A 84 -1.78 0.58 3.37
C ASN A 84 -2.98 0.37 2.47
N VAL A 85 -2.76 -0.12 1.27
CA VAL A 85 -3.82 -0.31 0.29
C VAL A 85 -3.92 -1.78 -0.07
N HIS A 86 -5.09 -2.38 0.12
CA HIS A 86 -5.42 -3.67 -0.47
C HIS A 86 -5.45 -3.52 -1.98
N ALA A 87 -4.65 -4.32 -2.68
CA ALA A 87 -4.64 -4.43 -4.13
C ALA A 87 -4.32 -5.87 -4.54
N ILE A 88 -5.26 -6.55 -5.20
CA ILE A 88 -5.07 -7.93 -5.67
C ILE A 88 -4.72 -7.96 -7.15
N GLY A 89 -5.47 -7.26 -8.00
CA GLY A 89 -5.28 -7.25 -9.44
C GLY A 89 -4.07 -6.42 -9.90
N ASP A 90 -3.55 -6.71 -11.08
CA ASP A 90 -2.36 -6.04 -11.62
C ASP A 90 -2.60 -4.54 -11.90
N ARG A 91 -3.78 -4.16 -12.42
CA ARG A 91 -4.16 -2.74 -12.54
C ARG A 91 -4.30 -2.07 -11.17
N ALA A 92 -4.93 -2.74 -10.20
CA ALA A 92 -5.03 -2.23 -8.83
C ALA A 92 -3.66 -1.94 -8.19
N ASN A 93 -2.70 -2.85 -8.39
CA ASN A 93 -1.32 -2.67 -7.92
C ASN A 93 -0.62 -1.51 -8.61
N ARG A 94 -0.73 -1.40 -9.94
CA ARG A 94 -0.16 -0.30 -10.72
C ARG A 94 -0.68 1.06 -10.25
N GLU A 95 -1.99 1.21 -10.16
CA GLU A 95 -2.63 2.46 -9.71
C GLU A 95 -2.20 2.83 -8.29
N THR A 96 -2.06 1.83 -7.40
CA THR A 96 -1.58 2.06 -6.03
C THR A 96 -0.12 2.55 -6.02
N LEU A 97 0.76 1.95 -6.82
CA LEU A 97 2.15 2.36 -6.95
C LEU A 97 2.27 3.77 -7.53
N ASP A 98 1.47 4.10 -8.55
CA ASP A 98 1.42 5.45 -9.15
C ASP A 98 1.06 6.51 -8.11
N ILE A 99 0.04 6.24 -7.28
CA ILE A 99 -0.38 7.15 -6.20
C ILE A 99 0.72 7.31 -5.14
N PHE A 100 1.42 6.23 -4.79
CA PHE A 100 2.50 6.29 -3.81
C PHE A 100 3.69 7.09 -4.35
N GLU A 101 4.06 6.87 -5.62
CA GLU A 101 5.12 7.61 -6.32
C GLU A 101 4.82 9.11 -6.38
N GLU A 102 3.58 9.49 -6.71
CA GLU A 102 3.13 10.88 -6.69
C GLU A 102 3.26 11.50 -5.29
N ALA A 103 2.76 10.81 -4.27
CA ALA A 103 2.81 11.29 -2.89
C ALA A 103 4.24 11.45 -2.37
N TYR A 104 5.15 10.53 -2.71
CA TYR A 104 6.54 10.58 -2.28
C TYR A 104 7.30 11.72 -2.96
N SER A 105 7.06 11.93 -4.26
CA SER A 105 7.67 13.00 -5.03
C SER A 105 7.36 14.40 -4.46
N ALA A 106 6.18 14.57 -3.85
CA ALA A 106 5.77 15.82 -3.22
C ALA A 106 6.47 16.11 -1.87
N GLN A 107 6.89 15.09 -1.12
CA GLN A 107 7.46 15.25 0.23
C GLN A 107 8.98 15.05 0.29
N GLY A 108 9.57 14.29 -0.65
CA GLY A 108 11.00 13.96 -0.71
C GLY A 108 11.34 12.55 -0.21
N ASP A 109 12.61 12.30 0.10
CA ASP A 109 13.08 10.98 0.55
C ASP A 109 12.68 10.67 2.00
N GLY A 110 12.23 9.44 2.27
CA GLY A 110 11.90 9.00 3.63
C GLY A 110 11.58 7.51 3.73
N ASP A 111 11.70 6.95 4.94
CA ASP A 111 11.21 5.60 5.24
C ASP A 111 9.72 5.67 5.62
N TYR A 112 8.86 5.75 4.59
CA TYR A 112 7.41 5.89 4.76
C TYR A 112 6.75 4.61 5.26
N ARG A 113 7.31 3.45 4.92
CA ARG A 113 6.79 2.12 5.27
C ARG A 113 5.32 1.90 4.86
N TRP A 114 4.89 2.54 3.78
CA TRP A 114 3.58 2.26 3.19
C TRP A 114 3.60 0.90 2.51
N ARG A 115 2.41 0.32 2.36
CA ARG A 115 2.28 -1.07 1.96
C ARG A 115 1.22 -1.23 0.89
N VAL A 116 1.51 -2.13 -0.02
CA VAL A 116 0.46 -2.80 -0.78
C VAL A 116 0.17 -4.11 -0.07
N GLU A 117 -1.06 -4.27 0.40
CA GLU A 117 -1.55 -5.48 1.03
C GLU A 117 -2.02 -6.45 -0.07
N HIS A 118 -1.73 -7.74 0.12
CA HIS A 118 -1.85 -8.81 -0.87
C HIS A 118 -0.76 -8.78 -1.92
N ALA A 119 -0.72 -7.75 -2.77
CA ALA A 119 0.21 -7.66 -3.91
C ALA A 119 0.24 -8.98 -4.71
N GLN A 120 -0.95 -9.54 -4.96
CA GLN A 120 -1.12 -10.95 -5.31
C GLN A 120 -0.90 -11.22 -6.80
N HIS A 121 -1.49 -10.42 -7.69
CA HIS A 121 -1.24 -10.45 -9.13
C HIS A 121 -0.54 -9.16 -9.53
N LEU A 122 0.70 -9.30 -10.01
CA LEU A 122 1.54 -8.18 -10.42
C LEU A 122 1.91 -8.32 -11.88
N HIS A 123 1.81 -7.22 -12.62
CA HIS A 123 2.44 -7.14 -13.92
C HIS A 123 3.97 -7.14 -13.73
N PRO A 124 4.75 -7.87 -14.57
CA PRO A 124 6.20 -7.96 -14.42
C PRO A 124 6.92 -6.60 -14.35
N ASP A 125 6.45 -5.62 -15.12
CA ASP A 125 7.01 -4.26 -15.14
C ASP A 125 6.82 -3.49 -13.82
N ASP A 126 5.82 -3.87 -13.02
CA ASP A 126 5.52 -3.20 -11.74
C ASP A 126 6.30 -3.81 -10.57
N ILE A 127 6.79 -5.05 -10.68
CA ILE A 127 7.62 -5.72 -9.65
C ILE A 127 8.84 -4.87 -9.23
N PRO A 128 9.70 -4.36 -10.14
CA PRO A 128 10.87 -3.57 -9.74
C PRO A 128 10.51 -2.25 -9.07
N ARG A 129 9.30 -1.70 -9.31
CA ARG A 129 8.86 -0.42 -8.75
C ARG A 129 8.73 -0.46 -7.22
N PHE A 130 8.34 -1.60 -6.64
CA PHE A 130 8.30 -1.77 -5.18
C PHE A 130 9.65 -1.46 -4.53
N GLY A 131 10.73 -1.99 -5.10
CA GLY A 131 12.09 -1.75 -4.61
C GLY A 131 12.55 -0.32 -4.84
N ALA A 132 12.27 0.25 -6.01
CA ALA A 132 12.63 1.63 -6.36
C ALA A 132 11.95 2.66 -5.44
N LEU A 133 10.66 2.46 -5.13
CA LEU A 133 9.87 3.36 -4.29
C LEU A 133 10.04 3.09 -2.78
N GLY A 134 10.63 1.96 -2.39
CA GLY A 134 10.69 1.54 -0.98
C GLY A 134 9.34 1.10 -0.40
N VAL A 135 8.41 0.68 -1.25
CA VAL A 135 7.07 0.20 -0.87
C VAL A 135 7.14 -1.26 -0.45
N ILE A 136 6.44 -1.61 0.64
CA ILE A 136 6.43 -2.97 1.15
C ILE A 136 5.31 -3.77 0.48
N ALA A 137 5.66 -4.85 -0.22
CA ALA A 137 4.70 -5.88 -0.64
C ALA A 137 4.36 -6.78 0.57
N SER A 138 3.18 -6.58 1.16
CA SER A 138 2.67 -7.34 2.31
C SER A 138 1.88 -8.55 1.80
N MET A 139 2.59 -9.63 1.50
CA MET A 139 2.05 -10.83 0.84
C MET A 139 1.61 -11.91 1.84
N GLN A 140 0.58 -12.68 1.48
CA GLN A 140 0.09 -13.83 2.23
C GLN A 140 0.37 -15.11 1.43
N GLY A 141 1.46 -15.82 1.77
CA GLY A 141 1.91 -16.99 1.01
C GLY A 141 0.88 -18.13 0.89
N VAL A 142 -0.09 -18.20 1.82
CA VAL A 142 -1.17 -19.19 1.78
C VAL A 142 -2.07 -19.03 0.54
N HIS A 143 -2.19 -17.82 -0.02
CA HIS A 143 -3.03 -17.58 -1.21
C HIS A 143 -2.55 -18.37 -2.43
N ALA A 144 -1.24 -18.61 -2.56
CA ALA A 144 -0.69 -19.42 -3.64
C ALA A 144 -1.23 -20.86 -3.63
N THR A 145 -1.60 -21.37 -2.45
CA THR A 145 -2.17 -22.71 -2.28
C THR A 145 -3.68 -22.74 -2.20
N SER A 146 -4.33 -21.69 -1.68
CA SER A 146 -5.80 -21.66 -1.54
C SER A 146 -6.53 -21.22 -2.81
N ASP A 147 -5.88 -20.40 -3.64
CA ASP A 147 -6.47 -19.81 -4.83
C ASP A 147 -6.11 -20.62 -6.10
N GLY A 148 -5.31 -21.68 -5.92
CA GLY A 148 -5.05 -22.67 -6.95
C GLY A 148 -6.24 -23.63 -7.13
N PRO A 149 -6.29 -24.34 -8.27
CA PRO A 149 -7.34 -25.32 -8.58
C PRO A 149 -7.34 -26.54 -7.66
#